data_AF-A0A0P0SM42-F1
#
_entry.id   AF-A0A0P0SM42-F1
#
_cell.length_a   1.000
_cell.length_b   1.000
_cell.length_c   1.000
_cell.angle_alpha   90.00
_cell.angle_beta   90.00
_cell.angle_gamma   90.00
#
_symmetry.space_group_name_H-M   'P 1'
#
loop_
_entity.id
_entity.type
_entity.pdbx_description
1 polymer ?
#
loop_
_entity_poly.entity_id
_entity_poly.type
_entity_poly.pdbx_seq_one_letter_code
_entity_poly.pdbx_strand_id
1 'polypeptide(L)'
;MSTERPISAVGLARLTHRTTFGDLRDGLTGVIADDPLTVRAGARRLEGIDLLGGLLLGGRRAGTFDQYLKPGWYELFDYADITTSARPSRASFTVVAGPGEGIPDTGPDTGPGAVLVAVADPFPHYVIQGALRAGHPIRLINALRDQPSDAVFFELAPHALPDHVEDWARRFEDDEPPPYPPVDLTAGIGGMPLGSGRSSVVTLPLRPGRHLVASLLNDFADGTRMTAKGQFLIVDVHPGEEAMDA
;
A
#
# COMPACT_ATOMS: atom_id res chain seq x y z
N MET A 1 25.87 17.89 -5.46
CA MET A 1 24.47 18.03 -5.01
C MET A 1 23.75 16.77 -5.43
N SER A 2 23.47 15.86 -4.47
CA SER A 2 22.64 14.68 -4.75
C SER A 2 21.21 15.15 -4.97
N THR A 3 20.73 15.13 -6.20
CA THR A 3 19.33 15.40 -6.54
C THR A 3 18.56 14.09 -6.48
N GLU A 4 18.55 13.46 -5.31
CA GLU A 4 17.61 12.37 -5.06
C GLU A 4 16.21 12.95 -5.13
N ARG A 5 15.42 12.46 -6.09
CA ARG A 5 14.01 12.82 -6.17
C ARG A 5 13.30 12.17 -4.99
N PRO A 6 12.37 12.88 -4.34
CA PRO A 6 11.57 12.32 -3.26
C PRO A 6 10.76 11.12 -3.75
N ILE A 7 10.39 10.27 -2.80
CA ILE A 7 9.41 9.19 -2.97
C ILE A 7 8.16 9.77 -3.65
N SER A 8 7.67 9.10 -4.70
CA SER A 8 6.42 9.44 -5.37
C SER A 8 5.33 8.50 -4.87
N ALA A 9 4.29 9.05 -4.26
CA ALA A 9 3.19 8.26 -3.72
C ALA A 9 1.87 8.81 -4.24
N VAL A 10 1.17 8.07 -5.10
CA VAL A 10 -0.15 8.49 -5.64
C VAL A 10 -1.25 7.67 -4.97
N GLY A 11 -2.32 8.35 -4.58
CA GLY A 11 -3.50 7.77 -3.96
C GLY A 11 -4.77 8.08 -4.72
N LEU A 12 -5.72 7.15 -4.64
CA LEU A 12 -7.07 7.34 -5.14
C LEU A 12 -8.08 7.12 -4.01
N ALA A 13 -8.97 8.08 -3.80
CA ALA A 13 -10.08 7.95 -2.87
C ALA A 13 -11.39 8.35 -3.55
N ARG A 14 -12.48 7.69 -3.16
CA ARG A 14 -13.83 8.14 -3.50
C ARG A 14 -14.46 8.77 -2.26
N LEU A 15 -14.90 10.01 -2.43
CA LEU A 15 -15.60 10.75 -1.39
C LEU A 15 -17.11 10.49 -1.50
N THR A 16 -17.78 10.42 -0.37
CA THR A 16 -19.24 10.44 -0.30
C THR A 16 -19.74 11.87 -0.13
N HIS A 17 -21.05 12.07 -0.26
CA HIS A 17 -21.69 13.39 -0.02
C HIS A 17 -21.52 13.92 1.41
N ARG A 18 -21.00 13.10 2.34
CA ARG A 18 -20.77 13.46 3.75
C ARG A 18 -19.32 13.78 4.07
N THR A 19 -18.42 13.56 3.12
CA THR A 19 -16.97 13.64 3.34
C THR A 19 -16.34 14.62 2.38
N THR A 20 -15.36 15.36 2.84
CA THR A 20 -14.61 16.33 2.04
C THR A 20 -13.17 15.86 1.83
N PHE A 21 -12.45 16.54 0.93
CA PHE A 21 -11.01 16.37 0.83
C PHE A 21 -10.27 16.76 2.11
N GLY A 22 -10.83 17.70 2.89
CA GLY A 22 -10.30 18.05 4.22
C GLY A 22 -10.38 16.86 5.18
N ASP A 23 -11.51 16.14 5.19
CA ASP A 23 -11.66 14.93 6.01
C ASP A 23 -10.70 13.82 5.58
N LEU A 24 -10.51 13.63 4.27
CA LEU A 24 -9.51 12.70 3.74
C LEU A 24 -8.11 13.06 4.23
N ARG A 25 -7.73 14.33 4.11
CA ARG A 25 -6.41 14.82 4.52
C ARG A 25 -6.20 14.64 6.03
N ASP A 26 -7.10 15.20 6.84
CA ASP A 26 -7.01 15.12 8.30
C ASP A 26 -7.00 13.67 8.78
N GLY A 27 -7.81 12.83 8.14
CA GLY A 27 -7.85 11.39 8.37
C GLY A 27 -6.52 10.70 8.07
N LEU A 28 -5.97 10.90 6.87
CA LEU A 28 -4.69 10.32 6.46
C LEU A 28 -3.52 10.81 7.31
N THR A 29 -3.46 12.11 7.65
CA THR A 29 -2.45 12.64 8.58
C THR A 29 -2.60 12.03 9.97
N GLY A 30 -3.83 11.85 10.46
CA GLY A 30 -4.07 11.30 11.78
C GLY A 30 -3.67 9.84 11.92
N VAL A 31 -3.98 9.00 10.92
CA VAL A 31 -3.73 7.54 11.01
C VAL A 31 -2.25 7.14 10.91
N ILE A 32 -1.37 8.05 10.49
CA ILE A 32 0.08 7.81 10.47
C ILE A 32 0.82 8.43 11.67
N ALA A 33 0.10 9.14 12.55
CA ALA A 33 0.68 9.77 13.73
C ALA A 33 1.19 8.73 14.74
N ASP A 34 2.10 9.15 15.62
CA ASP A 34 2.76 8.26 16.57
C ASP A 34 1.94 8.02 17.85
N ASP A 35 0.91 8.84 18.12
CA ASP A 35 0.07 8.68 19.29
C ASP A 35 -1.29 8.00 18.99
N PRO A 36 -1.73 7.01 19.81
CA PRO A 36 -2.97 6.29 19.60
C PRO A 36 -4.26 7.11 19.56
N LEU A 37 -4.30 8.27 20.22
CA LEU A 37 -5.50 9.11 20.26
C LEU A 37 -5.69 9.82 18.92
N THR A 38 -4.61 10.35 18.34
CA THR A 38 -4.61 10.95 17.01
C THR A 38 -4.89 9.92 15.94
N VAL A 39 -4.34 8.71 16.04
CA VAL A 39 -4.67 7.61 15.11
C VAL A 39 -6.17 7.31 15.12
N ARG A 40 -6.77 7.12 16.30
CA ARG A 40 -8.22 6.90 16.41
C ARG A 40 -9.05 8.08 15.90
N ALA A 41 -8.60 9.31 16.11
CA ALA A 41 -9.28 10.50 15.60
C ALA A 41 -9.22 10.55 14.07
N GLY A 42 -8.06 10.26 13.48
CA GLY A 42 -7.88 10.15 12.03
C GLY A 42 -8.74 9.05 11.42
N ALA A 43 -8.77 7.87 12.05
CA ALA A 43 -9.62 6.75 11.62
C ALA A 43 -11.10 7.15 11.50
N ARG A 44 -11.64 7.88 12.50
CA ARG A 44 -13.01 8.39 12.45
C ARG A 44 -13.25 9.38 11.33
N ARG A 45 -12.25 10.20 10.98
CA ARG A 45 -12.36 11.13 9.83
C ARG A 45 -12.38 10.42 8.48
N LEU A 46 -11.80 9.23 8.41
CA LEU A 46 -11.86 8.37 7.23
C LEU A 46 -13.17 7.57 7.11
N GLU A 47 -14.05 7.60 8.12
CA GLU A 47 -15.36 6.94 8.02
C GLU A 47 -16.17 7.50 6.85
N GLY A 48 -16.65 6.60 5.98
CA GLY A 48 -17.38 6.98 4.77
C GLY A 48 -16.50 7.48 3.63
N ILE A 49 -15.16 7.36 3.73
CA ILE A 49 -14.22 7.57 2.63
C ILE A 49 -13.76 6.22 2.11
N ASP A 50 -13.92 6.02 0.81
CA ASP A 50 -13.48 4.81 0.14
C ASP A 50 -12.02 4.98 -0.29
N LEU A 51 -11.07 4.43 0.47
CA LEU A 51 -9.66 4.35 0.04
C LEU A 51 -9.50 3.24 -1.01
N LEU A 52 -9.03 3.61 -2.21
CA LEU A 52 -9.00 2.73 -3.38
C LEU A 52 -7.59 2.28 -3.77
N GLY A 53 -6.62 2.47 -2.88
CA GLY A 53 -5.22 2.16 -3.14
C GLY A 53 -4.51 3.26 -3.92
N GLY A 54 -3.61 2.83 -4.79
CA GLY A 54 -2.64 3.69 -5.49
C GLY A 54 -1.25 3.05 -5.46
N LEU A 55 -0.21 3.84 -5.70
CA LEU A 55 1.18 3.36 -5.76
C LEU A 55 2.13 4.19 -4.90
N LEU A 56 3.08 3.48 -4.30
CA LEU A 56 4.30 4.01 -3.72
C LEU A 56 5.48 3.61 -4.63
N LEU A 57 6.24 4.59 -5.10
CA LEU A 57 7.41 4.37 -5.94
C LEU A 57 8.60 5.20 -5.43
N GLY A 58 9.76 4.56 -5.30
CA GLY A 58 11.03 5.23 -5.04
C GLY A 58 11.76 5.61 -6.33
N GLY A 59 12.34 6.82 -6.36
CA GLY A 59 13.22 7.27 -7.44
C GLY A 59 12.52 7.45 -8.80
N ARG A 60 13.22 7.12 -9.90
CA ARG A 60 12.72 7.25 -11.29
C ARG A 60 12.03 5.99 -11.83
N ARG A 61 11.49 5.15 -10.95
CA ARG A 61 10.83 3.92 -11.37
C ARG A 61 9.40 4.21 -11.79
N ALA A 62 8.89 3.44 -12.75
CA ALA A 62 7.51 3.50 -13.21
C ALA A 62 6.73 2.28 -12.70
N GLY A 63 5.44 2.45 -12.50
CA GLY A 63 4.50 1.39 -12.14
C GLY A 63 3.08 1.81 -12.51
N THR A 64 2.15 0.86 -12.47
CA THR A 64 0.73 1.10 -12.76
C THR A 64 -0.13 0.56 -11.63
N PHE A 65 -1.27 1.18 -11.40
CA PHE A 65 -2.34 0.61 -10.60
C PHE A 65 -3.65 0.74 -11.35
N ASP A 66 -4.43 -0.33 -11.30
CA ASP A 66 -5.71 -0.44 -11.96
C ASP A 66 -6.80 -0.60 -10.89
N GLN A 67 -7.88 0.13 -11.08
CA GLN A 67 -8.98 0.16 -10.13
C GLN A 67 -10.32 0.20 -10.85
N TYR A 68 -11.24 -0.65 -10.40
CA TYR A 68 -12.63 -0.57 -10.81
C TYR A 68 -13.34 0.56 -10.04
N LEU A 69 -13.91 1.51 -10.79
CA LEU A 69 -14.57 2.69 -10.24
C LEU A 69 -16.09 2.61 -10.44
N LYS A 70 -16.84 2.77 -9.35
CA LYS A 70 -18.30 2.96 -9.40
C LYS A 70 -18.62 4.43 -9.73
N PRO A 71 -19.82 4.77 -10.20
CA PRO A 71 -20.20 6.17 -10.35
C PRO A 71 -20.02 6.97 -9.04
N GLY A 72 -19.42 8.15 -9.07
CA GLY A 72 -19.15 8.96 -7.88
C GLY A 72 -18.08 10.03 -8.07
N TRP A 73 -17.77 10.75 -6.98
CA TRP A 73 -16.72 11.76 -6.92
C TRP A 73 -15.42 11.19 -6.38
N TYR A 74 -14.31 11.49 -7.05
CA TYR A 74 -13.00 10.92 -6.79
C TYR A 74 -11.96 12.02 -6.62
N GLU A 75 -10.96 11.72 -5.78
CA GLU A 75 -9.77 12.51 -5.57
C GLU A 75 -8.55 11.63 -5.88
N LEU A 76 -7.76 12.05 -6.86
CA LEU A 76 -6.40 11.57 -7.10
C LEU A 76 -5.45 12.54 -6.42
N PHE A 77 -4.54 12.06 -5.58
CA PHE A 77 -3.69 12.93 -4.77
C PHE A 77 -2.31 12.33 -4.56
N ASP A 78 -1.34 13.18 -4.21
CA ASP A 78 -0.02 12.74 -3.77
C ASP A 78 -0.03 12.53 -2.24
N TYR A 79 0.31 11.32 -1.78
CA TYR A 79 0.34 10.94 -0.37
C TYR A 79 1.47 11.61 0.42
N ALA A 80 2.63 11.86 -0.20
CA ALA A 80 3.71 12.58 0.46
C ALA A 80 3.34 14.06 0.64
N ASP A 81 2.62 14.62 -0.34
CA ASP A 81 2.19 16.01 -0.34
C ASP A 81 0.97 16.25 0.58
N ILE A 82 -0.01 15.32 0.61
CA ILE A 82 -1.26 15.48 1.38
C ILE A 82 -1.02 15.62 2.89
N THR A 83 0.02 14.96 3.40
CA THR A 83 0.35 14.94 4.82
C THR A 83 1.25 16.10 5.25
N THR A 84 1.99 16.72 4.32
CA THR A 84 3.05 17.69 4.65
C THR A 84 2.79 19.11 4.14
N SER A 85 2.03 19.27 3.05
CA SER A 85 1.88 20.56 2.37
C SER A 85 0.59 21.28 2.71
N ALA A 86 0.63 22.60 2.84
CA ALA A 86 -0.57 23.41 3.00
C ALA A 86 -1.52 23.29 1.77
N ARG A 87 -0.99 23.04 0.57
CA ARG A 87 -1.75 22.90 -0.68
C ARG A 87 -1.31 21.65 -1.44
N PRO A 88 -1.83 20.47 -1.07
CA PRO A 88 -1.46 19.22 -1.71
C PRO A 88 -1.84 19.16 -3.18
N SER A 89 -0.95 18.57 -3.97
CA SER A 89 -1.14 18.20 -5.37
C SER A 89 -2.27 17.18 -5.46
N ARG A 90 -3.31 17.53 -6.21
CA ARG A 90 -4.49 16.69 -6.39
C ARG A 90 -5.23 17.01 -7.69
N ALA A 91 -6.03 16.05 -8.13
CA ALA A 91 -7.00 16.20 -9.19
C ALA A 91 -8.32 15.56 -8.75
N SER A 92 -9.43 16.28 -8.96
CA SER A 92 -10.76 15.79 -8.64
C SER A 92 -11.52 15.49 -9.93
N PHE A 93 -12.27 14.39 -9.95
CA PHE A 93 -13.06 14.00 -11.12
C PHE A 93 -14.32 13.24 -10.72
N THR A 94 -15.28 13.17 -11.63
CA THR A 94 -16.53 12.42 -11.45
C THR A 94 -16.57 11.27 -12.44
N VAL A 95 -16.83 10.07 -11.93
CA VAL A 95 -17.20 8.92 -12.75
C VAL A 95 -18.71 8.89 -12.85
N VAL A 96 -19.24 8.90 -14.07
CA VAL A 96 -20.67 8.74 -14.35
C VAL A 96 -20.94 7.34 -14.86
N ALA A 97 -22.14 6.81 -14.65
CA ALA A 97 -22.53 5.53 -15.24
C ALA A 97 -22.51 5.66 -16.77
N GLY A 98 -21.66 4.88 -17.43
CA GLY A 98 -21.67 4.74 -18.88
C GLY A 98 -22.69 3.67 -19.33
N PRO A 99 -23.11 3.66 -20.60
CA PRO A 99 -23.98 2.64 -21.17
C PRO A 99 -23.34 1.24 -21.33
N GLY A 100 -22.27 0.96 -20.60
CA GLY A 100 -21.71 -0.38 -20.44
C GLY A 100 -21.15 -0.48 -19.03
N GLU A 101 -21.72 -1.35 -18.21
CA GLU A 101 -20.97 -1.92 -17.09
C GLU A 101 -19.82 -2.69 -17.71
N GLY A 102 -18.68 -2.03 -17.88
CA GLY A 102 -17.47 -2.70 -18.31
C GLY A 102 -17.16 -3.78 -17.29
N ILE A 103 -17.29 -5.04 -17.71
CA ILE A 103 -16.61 -6.16 -17.06
C ILE A 103 -15.14 -5.72 -16.98
N PRO A 104 -14.47 -5.84 -15.82
CA PRO A 104 -13.06 -5.50 -15.70
C PRO A 104 -12.31 -6.11 -16.89
N ASP A 105 -11.74 -5.28 -17.75
CA ASP A 105 -10.86 -5.76 -18.80
C ASP A 105 -9.64 -6.30 -18.08
N THR A 106 -9.59 -7.62 -17.89
CA THR A 106 -8.44 -8.30 -17.31
C THR A 106 -7.26 -8.38 -18.28
N GLY A 107 -7.29 -7.62 -19.38
CA GLY A 107 -6.35 -7.79 -20.48
C GLY A 107 -6.42 -9.22 -21.05
N PRO A 108 -5.65 -9.51 -22.10
CA PRO A 108 -5.63 -10.84 -22.69
C PRO A 108 -5.02 -11.87 -21.70
N ASP A 109 -5.86 -12.82 -21.26
CA ASP A 109 -5.59 -14.18 -20.73
C ASP A 109 -4.53 -14.45 -19.65
N THR A 110 -3.76 -13.46 -19.19
CA THR A 110 -2.84 -13.62 -18.06
C THR A 110 -3.33 -12.78 -16.89
N GLY A 111 -4.24 -13.38 -16.11
CA GLY A 111 -4.61 -12.83 -14.81
C GLY A 111 -3.38 -12.55 -13.92
N PRO A 112 -3.55 -11.80 -12.81
CA PRO A 112 -2.43 -11.44 -11.94
C PRO A 112 -1.64 -12.69 -11.54
N GLY A 113 -0.32 -12.67 -11.76
CA GLY A 113 0.55 -13.82 -11.50
C GLY A 113 0.63 -14.18 -10.01
N ALA A 114 0.27 -13.22 -9.15
CA ALA A 114 0.08 -13.42 -7.73
C ALA A 114 -1.08 -12.58 -7.17
N VAL A 115 -1.70 -13.10 -6.11
CA VAL A 115 -2.70 -12.41 -5.31
C VAL A 115 -2.19 -12.30 -3.88
N LEU A 116 -2.02 -11.08 -3.38
CA LEU A 116 -1.64 -10.79 -2.01
C LEU A 116 -2.87 -10.32 -1.24
N VAL A 117 -3.21 -11.02 -0.16
CA VAL A 117 -4.41 -10.76 0.65
C VAL A 117 -3.99 -10.38 2.07
N ALA A 118 -4.41 -9.21 2.55
CA ALA A 118 -4.37 -8.87 3.96
C ALA A 118 -5.55 -9.53 4.66
N VAL A 119 -5.28 -10.36 5.67
CA VAL A 119 -6.29 -11.10 6.44
C VAL A 119 -6.03 -10.96 7.95
N ALA A 120 -7.02 -11.26 8.77
CA ALA A 120 -6.90 -11.31 10.22
C ALA A 120 -7.41 -12.67 10.73
N ASP A 121 -6.51 -13.64 10.92
CA ASP A 121 -6.82 -14.94 11.54
C ASP A 121 -5.54 -15.68 12.01
N PRO A 122 -5.25 -15.83 13.32
CA PRO A 122 -5.87 -15.16 14.46
C PRO A 122 -5.35 -13.71 14.66
N PHE A 123 -4.34 -13.29 13.90
CA PHE A 123 -3.74 -11.95 13.91
C PHE A 123 -3.61 -11.39 12.48
N PRO A 124 -3.46 -10.07 12.31
CA PRO A 124 -3.22 -9.47 10.99
C PRO A 124 -1.97 -10.04 10.32
N HIS A 125 -2.10 -10.56 9.11
CA HIS A 125 -0.98 -11.08 8.32
C HIS A 125 -1.29 -11.01 6.82
N TYR A 126 -0.26 -11.21 6.00
CA TYR A 126 -0.41 -11.37 4.56
C TYR A 126 -0.42 -12.84 4.16
N VAL A 127 -1.30 -13.19 3.22
CA VAL A 127 -1.28 -14.46 2.51
C VAL A 127 -1.05 -14.19 1.04
N ILE A 128 -0.20 -14.98 0.40
CA ILE A 128 0.06 -14.91 -1.03
C ILE A 128 -0.39 -16.19 -1.74
N GLN A 129 -1.04 -16.02 -2.89
CA GLN A 129 -1.38 -17.10 -3.82
C GLN A 129 -0.69 -16.83 -5.16
N GLY A 130 -0.15 -17.88 -5.80
CA GLY A 130 0.65 -17.72 -7.01
C GLY A 130 2.10 -17.35 -6.73
N ALA A 131 2.81 -16.87 -7.74
CA ALA A 131 4.24 -16.57 -7.66
C ALA A 131 4.51 -15.15 -8.15
N LEU A 132 5.26 -14.37 -7.37
CA LEU A 132 5.65 -13.03 -7.78
C LEU A 132 6.72 -13.11 -8.86
N ARG A 133 6.54 -12.31 -9.91
CA ARG A 133 7.51 -12.15 -10.99
C ARG A 133 7.76 -10.68 -11.21
N ALA A 134 9.01 -10.33 -11.46
CA ALA A 134 9.40 -8.96 -11.79
C ALA A 134 8.60 -8.46 -13.01
N GLY A 135 7.96 -7.29 -12.87
CA GLY A 135 7.18 -6.66 -13.94
C GLY A 135 5.79 -7.26 -14.20
N HIS A 136 5.37 -8.30 -13.49
CA HIS A 136 4.02 -8.86 -13.64
C HIS A 136 3.01 -8.21 -12.67
N PRO A 137 1.72 -8.14 -13.04
CA PRO A 137 0.69 -7.61 -12.16
C PRO A 137 0.47 -8.45 -10.90
N ILE A 138 0.25 -7.76 -9.79
CA ILE A 138 -0.08 -8.31 -8.47
C ILE A 138 -1.47 -7.80 -8.09
N ARG A 139 -2.39 -8.70 -7.75
CA ARG A 139 -3.67 -8.28 -7.17
C ARG A 139 -3.54 -8.15 -5.66
N LEU A 140 -3.78 -6.95 -5.15
CA LEU A 140 -3.87 -6.67 -3.73
C LEU A 140 -5.33 -6.75 -3.28
N ILE A 141 -5.59 -7.43 -2.17
CA ILE A 141 -6.93 -7.54 -1.57
C ILE A 141 -6.81 -7.21 -0.09
N ASN A 142 -7.63 -6.27 0.38
CA ASN A 142 -7.78 -6.02 1.81
C ASN A 142 -9.02 -6.73 2.33
N ALA A 143 -8.83 -7.86 3.03
CA ALA A 143 -9.89 -8.59 3.71
C ALA A 143 -9.98 -8.28 5.22
N LEU A 144 -9.19 -7.31 5.72
CA LEU A 144 -9.34 -6.80 7.08
C LEU A 144 -10.66 -6.05 7.22
N ARG A 145 -11.28 -6.16 8.38
CA ARG A 145 -12.52 -5.45 8.73
C ARG A 145 -12.18 -4.10 9.36
N ASP A 146 -12.82 -3.03 8.87
CA ASP A 146 -12.74 -1.67 9.40
C ASP A 146 -11.30 -1.12 9.54
N GLN A 147 -10.35 -1.68 8.79
CA GLN A 147 -8.91 -1.36 8.81
C GLN A 147 -8.37 -1.32 7.37
N PRO A 148 -7.89 -0.16 6.89
CA PRO A 148 -7.16 -0.08 5.64
C PRO A 148 -5.83 -0.85 5.70
N SER A 149 -5.35 -1.30 4.55
CA SER A 149 -4.09 -2.01 4.42
C SER A 149 -3.30 -1.47 3.24
N ASP A 150 -2.02 -1.19 3.45
CA ASP A 150 -1.02 -0.91 2.43
C ASP A 150 -0.03 -2.06 2.31
N ALA A 151 0.48 -2.35 1.12
CA ALA A 151 1.44 -3.44 0.91
C ALA A 151 2.73 -2.86 0.33
N VAL A 152 3.70 -2.59 1.21
CA VAL A 152 5.00 -2.02 0.83
C VAL A 152 6.05 -3.12 0.79
N PHE A 153 6.70 -3.23 -0.36
CA PHE A 153 7.77 -4.16 -0.68
C PHE A 153 9.11 -3.48 -0.45
N PHE A 154 9.96 -4.15 0.31
CA PHE A 154 11.34 -3.78 0.54
C PHE A 154 12.25 -4.92 0.12
N GLU A 155 13.32 -4.63 -0.59
CA GLU A 155 14.37 -5.62 -0.86
C GLU A 155 15.02 -6.00 0.49
N LEU A 156 15.09 -7.31 0.78
CA LEU A 156 15.74 -7.78 1.99
C LEU A 156 17.25 -7.69 1.83
N ALA A 157 17.91 -7.15 2.86
CA ALA A 157 19.35 -7.16 2.92
C ALA A 157 19.88 -8.61 2.84
N PRO A 158 21.03 -8.87 2.19
CA PRO A 158 21.54 -10.24 2.02
C PRO A 158 21.70 -11.04 3.31
N HIS A 159 21.97 -10.33 4.42
CA HIS A 159 22.16 -10.90 5.76
C HIS A 159 20.85 -11.08 6.55
N ALA A 160 19.71 -10.63 6.03
CA ALA A 160 18.43 -10.75 6.72
C ALA A 160 17.97 -12.22 6.75
N LEU A 161 17.88 -12.76 7.97
CA LEU A 161 17.27 -14.04 8.27
C LEU A 161 15.81 -13.83 8.72
N PRO A 162 14.92 -14.83 8.56
CA PRO A 162 13.53 -14.71 8.99
C PRO A 162 13.36 -14.23 10.44
N ASP A 163 14.03 -14.87 11.40
CA ASP A 163 13.96 -14.50 12.83
C ASP A 163 14.39 -13.04 13.08
N HIS A 164 15.37 -12.54 12.31
CA HIS A 164 15.80 -11.16 12.40
C HIS A 164 14.73 -10.17 11.90
N VAL A 165 13.98 -10.55 10.84
CA VAL A 165 12.85 -9.76 10.36
C VAL A 165 11.73 -9.73 11.39
N GLU A 166 11.43 -10.85 12.04
CA GLU A 166 10.41 -10.91 13.11
C GLU A 166 10.81 -10.07 14.33
N ASP A 167 12.07 -10.15 14.74
CA ASP A 167 12.60 -9.33 15.84
C ASP A 167 12.60 -7.85 15.51
N TRP A 168 12.95 -7.48 14.27
CA TRP A 168 12.86 -6.11 13.79
C TRP A 168 11.41 -5.61 13.75
N ALA A 169 10.48 -6.41 13.24
CA ALA A 169 9.06 -6.05 13.15
C ALA A 169 8.45 -5.79 14.52
N ARG A 170 8.81 -6.59 15.54
CA ARG A 170 8.37 -6.40 16.93
C ARG A 170 8.89 -5.11 17.58
N ARG A 171 10.04 -4.60 17.13
CA ARG A 171 10.65 -3.36 17.64
C ARG A 171 10.26 -2.12 16.83
N PHE A 172 9.37 -2.27 15.85
CA PHE A 172 8.92 -1.15 15.01
C PHE A 172 8.06 -0.12 15.79
N GLU A 173 7.80 -0.37 17.08
CA GLU A 173 7.20 0.56 18.03
C GLU A 173 8.23 1.41 18.79
N ASP A 174 9.50 1.00 18.82
CA ASP A 174 10.56 1.66 19.60
C ASP A 174 11.29 2.72 18.75
N ASP A 175 11.65 3.85 19.37
CA ASP A 175 12.32 5.00 18.70
C ASP A 175 13.72 4.68 18.14
N GLU A 176 14.31 3.53 18.46
CA GLU A 176 15.65 3.15 18.00
C GLU A 176 15.60 1.86 17.16
N PRO A 177 15.78 1.95 15.82
CA PRO A 177 15.82 0.77 14.99
C PRO A 177 16.99 -0.13 15.42
N PRO A 178 16.82 -1.46 15.42
CA PRO A 178 17.93 -2.35 15.77
C PRO A 178 19.10 -2.13 14.81
N PRO A 179 20.35 -2.30 15.29
CA PRO A 179 21.51 -2.19 14.42
C PRO A 179 21.39 -3.19 13.27
N TYR A 180 21.72 -2.75 12.05
CA TYR A 180 21.57 -3.52 10.81
C TYR A 180 20.11 -3.85 10.48
N PRO A 181 19.26 -2.86 10.13
CA PRO A 181 17.89 -3.16 9.76
C PRO A 181 17.86 -4.11 8.55
N PRO A 182 16.90 -5.07 8.51
CA PRO A 182 16.81 -6.04 7.41
C PRO A 182 16.39 -5.40 6.09
N VAL A 183 15.90 -4.15 6.12
CA VAL A 183 15.37 -3.38 5.00
C VAL A 183 15.75 -1.91 5.10
N ASP A 184 15.82 -1.21 3.97
CA ASP A 184 15.85 0.25 3.90
C ASP A 184 14.43 0.80 3.79
N LEU A 185 13.92 1.41 4.86
CA LEU A 185 12.55 1.95 4.92
C LEU A 185 12.30 3.09 3.93
N THR A 186 13.35 3.73 3.41
CA THR A 186 13.23 4.81 2.42
C THR A 186 13.10 4.28 0.99
N ALA A 187 13.41 3.00 0.76
CA ALA A 187 13.45 2.38 -0.56
C ALA A 187 12.17 1.60 -0.92
N GLY A 188 11.15 1.66 -0.07
CA GLY A 188 9.89 0.92 -0.23
C GLY A 188 9.14 1.28 -1.52
N ILE A 189 8.57 0.26 -2.18
CA ILE A 189 7.62 0.42 -3.28
C ILE A 189 6.41 -0.45 -3.04
N GLY A 190 5.20 -0.06 -3.46
CA GLY A 190 4.03 -0.82 -3.04
C GLY A 190 2.69 -0.27 -3.45
N GLY A 191 1.65 -0.92 -2.96
CA GLY A 191 0.28 -0.43 -3.02
C GLY A 191 -0.02 0.49 -1.84
N MET A 192 -0.61 1.65 -2.13
CA MET A 192 -1.07 2.58 -1.11
C MET A 192 -2.31 2.05 -0.35
N PRO A 193 -2.69 2.66 0.80
CA PRO A 193 -3.80 2.20 1.61
C PRO A 193 -5.08 1.89 0.82
N LEU A 194 -5.54 0.66 0.97
CA LEU A 194 -6.75 0.12 0.37
C LEU A 194 -7.78 -0.16 1.47
N GLY A 195 -9.00 0.34 1.33
CA GLY A 195 -10.06 0.14 2.33
C GLY A 195 -10.54 -1.30 2.41
N SER A 196 -11.23 -1.64 3.50
CA SER A 196 -11.77 -2.98 3.75
C SER A 196 -12.67 -3.51 2.63
N GLY A 197 -12.49 -4.79 2.28
CA GLY A 197 -13.27 -5.50 1.26
C GLY A 197 -12.96 -5.06 -0.17
N ARG A 198 -11.87 -4.32 -0.40
CA ARG A 198 -11.50 -3.81 -1.72
C ARG A 198 -10.32 -4.58 -2.31
N SER A 199 -10.18 -4.46 -3.63
CA SER A 199 -9.02 -4.95 -4.36
C SER A 199 -8.52 -3.92 -5.37
N SER A 200 -7.22 -3.93 -5.62
CA SER A 200 -6.55 -3.18 -6.69
C SER A 200 -5.54 -4.11 -7.37
N VAL A 201 -5.22 -3.85 -8.64
CA VAL A 201 -4.13 -4.54 -9.34
C VAL A 201 -2.99 -3.55 -9.51
N VAL A 202 -1.78 -3.95 -9.16
CA VAL A 202 -0.59 -3.10 -9.29
C VAL A 202 0.48 -3.82 -10.11
N THR A 203 1.18 -3.07 -10.95
CA THR A 203 2.42 -3.53 -11.58
C THR A 203 3.56 -2.72 -10.99
N LEU A 204 4.39 -3.39 -10.20
CA LEU A 204 5.49 -2.79 -9.48
C LEU A 204 6.83 -3.13 -10.17
N PRO A 205 7.80 -2.21 -10.20
CA PRO A 205 9.14 -2.44 -10.71
C PRO A 205 9.99 -3.22 -9.70
N LEU A 206 9.48 -4.36 -9.24
CA LEU A 206 10.18 -5.28 -8.33
C LEU A 206 11.36 -5.92 -9.05
N ARG A 207 12.46 -6.10 -8.32
CA ARG A 207 13.62 -6.85 -8.80
C ARG A 207 13.47 -8.31 -8.39
N PRO A 208 14.07 -9.27 -9.11
CA PRO A 208 14.17 -10.63 -8.61
C PRO A 208 14.93 -10.69 -7.29
N GLY A 209 14.50 -11.55 -6.36
CA GLY A 209 15.10 -11.74 -5.05
C GLY A 209 14.11 -11.72 -3.88
N ARG A 210 14.63 -11.81 -2.66
CA ARG A 210 13.83 -11.84 -1.43
C ARG A 210 13.36 -10.44 -1.06
N HIS A 211 12.07 -10.31 -0.78
CA HIS A 211 11.46 -9.07 -0.37
C HIS A 211 10.67 -9.26 0.93
N LEU A 212 10.65 -8.22 1.75
CA LEU A 212 9.69 -8.06 2.83
C LEU A 212 8.49 -7.30 2.28
N VAL A 213 7.30 -7.85 2.44
CA VAL A 213 6.04 -7.11 2.28
C VAL A 213 5.54 -6.75 3.66
N ALA A 214 5.26 -5.49 3.92
CA ALA A 214 4.85 -5.00 5.23
C ALA A 214 3.78 -3.91 5.09
N SER A 215 2.89 -3.83 6.09
CA SER A 215 1.99 -2.68 6.25
C SER A 215 2.63 -1.65 7.18
N LEU A 216 2.76 -0.41 6.70
CA LEU A 216 3.32 0.68 7.50
C LEU A 216 2.24 1.46 8.26
N LEU A 217 0.96 1.12 8.06
CA LEU A 217 -0.14 1.76 8.76
C LEU A 217 -0.16 1.40 10.24
N ASN A 218 -0.80 2.27 11.03
CA ASN A 218 -1.18 1.96 12.40
C ASN A 218 -2.55 1.26 12.40
N ASP A 219 -2.76 0.40 13.38
CA ASP A 219 -4.07 -0.17 13.71
C ASP A 219 -4.97 0.94 14.25
N PHE A 220 -6.16 1.07 13.67
CA PHE A 220 -7.12 2.10 14.02
C PHE A 220 -7.67 1.97 15.45
N ALA A 221 -7.57 0.79 16.08
CA ALA A 221 -8.07 0.56 17.43
C ALA A 221 -7.13 1.10 18.52
N ASP A 222 -5.83 0.83 18.40
CA ASP A 222 -4.85 1.09 19.47
C ASP A 222 -3.61 1.88 19.03
N GLY A 223 -3.48 2.21 17.75
CA GLY A 223 -2.35 2.99 17.23
C GLY A 223 -1.07 2.20 17.01
N THR A 224 -1.04 0.92 17.34
CA THR A 224 0.14 0.06 17.11
C THR A 224 0.37 -0.13 15.61
N ARG A 225 1.63 -0.08 15.18
CA ARG A 225 2.01 -0.40 13.79
C ARG A 225 1.55 -1.79 13.39
N MET A 226 0.90 -1.93 12.24
CA MET A 226 0.39 -3.21 11.76
C MET A 226 1.50 -4.24 11.52
N THR A 227 2.70 -3.81 11.13
CA THR A 227 3.89 -4.67 11.04
C THR A 227 4.25 -5.30 12.40
N ALA A 228 4.18 -4.55 13.50
CA ALA A 228 4.44 -5.08 14.84
C ALA A 228 3.37 -6.10 15.28
N LYS A 229 2.16 -5.99 14.74
CA LYS A 229 1.06 -6.95 14.90
C LYS A 229 1.15 -8.20 14.01
N GLY A 230 2.23 -8.32 13.23
CA GLY A 230 2.45 -9.47 12.35
C GLY A 230 2.01 -9.25 10.91
N GLN A 231 1.61 -8.04 10.52
CA GLN A 231 1.19 -7.75 9.14
C GLN A 231 2.38 -7.55 8.20
N PHE A 232 3.17 -8.61 8.04
CA PHE A 232 4.25 -8.72 7.09
C PHE A 232 4.36 -10.13 6.51
N LEU A 233 5.14 -10.28 5.44
CA LEU A 233 5.45 -11.56 4.80
C LEU A 233 6.77 -11.46 4.05
N ILE A 234 7.64 -12.47 4.16
CA ILE A 234 8.81 -12.60 3.29
C ILE A 234 8.38 -13.36 2.03
N VAL A 235 8.71 -12.81 0.86
CA VAL A 235 8.36 -13.38 -0.45
C VAL A 235 9.58 -13.43 -1.37
N ASP A 236 9.58 -14.40 -2.28
CA ASP A 236 10.52 -14.45 -3.40
C ASP A 236 9.89 -13.83 -4.64
N VAL A 237 10.61 -12.92 -5.28
CA VAL A 237 10.28 -12.39 -6.61
C VAL A 237 11.16 -13.11 -7.62
N HIS A 238 10.54 -13.79 -8.57
CA HIS A 238 11.25 -14.50 -9.64
C HIS A 238 11.54 -13.57 -10.83
N PRO A 239 12.50 -13.93 -11.70
CA PRO A 239 12.66 -13.28 -13.00
C PRO A 239 11.35 -13.29 -13.80
N GLY A 240 11.09 -12.19 -14.52
CA GLY A 240 10.06 -12.14 -15.55
C GLY A 240 10.45 -13.03 -16.74
N GLU A 241 9.47 -13.43 -17.55
CA GLU A 241 9.67 -14.39 -18.65
C GLU A 241 10.68 -13.88 -19.70
N GLU A 242 10.80 -12.57 -19.90
CA GLU A 242 11.76 -11.96 -20.83
C GLU A 242 13.24 -12.17 -20.43
N ALA A 243 13.53 -12.52 -19.18
CA ALA A 243 14.89 -12.68 -18.68
C ALA A 243 15.49 -14.08 -18.89
N MET A 244 14.73 -15.04 -19.45
CA MET A 244 15.23 -16.40 -19.71
C MET A 244 15.83 -16.61 -21.11
N ASP A 245 15.63 -15.66 -22.03
CA ASP A 245 16.07 -15.76 -23.43
C ASP A 245 17.33 -14.92 -23.75
N ALA A 246 18.00 -14.36 -22.73
CA ALA A 246 19.23 -13.58 -22.85
C ALA A 246 20.41 -14.23 -22.11
#